data_AF-A0A7C1YNC4-F1
#
_entry.id   AF-A0A7C1YNC4-F1
#
_cell.length_a   1.000
_cell.length_b   1.000
_cell.length_c   1.000
_cell.angle_alpha   90.00
_cell.angle_beta   90.00
_cell.angle_gamma   90.00
#
_symmetry.space_group_name_H-M   'P 1'
#
loop_
_entity.id
_entity.type
_entity.pdbx_description
1 polymer ?
#
loop_
_entity_poly.entity_id
_entity_poly.type
_entity_poly.pdbx_seq_one_letter_code
_entity_poly.pdbx_strand_id
1 'polypeptide(L)'
;MRNRQRHRGFSLTEVLLAVGTLAIGMIFISGTFLTGIHLSTIATERTIAAVVADEAFAKIRLYGIDITDPNFASNQLTRFVTLNPIAQTEFAYPSTNTTTDKQYYWSALCRPVLSDPTNRLIQVTVFVSRKVGSGTTYPSGTSRPVPVQVAVSAASGPGNESKLTITNSAEQTFINGGSTLVDNETGLIYRVLKRDEDAPNTVVLDRNWQGGAADSVWVVPPPVGGGRYPCIAVYQKLIAF
;
A
#
# COMPACT_ATOMS: atom_id res chain seq x y z
N MET A 1 4.68 -80.56 -0.58
CA MET A 1 5.73 -79.64 -0.09
C MET A 1 5.16 -78.23 -0.07
N ARG A 2 4.93 -77.64 1.12
CA ARG A 2 4.28 -76.33 1.27
C ARG A 2 5.31 -75.35 1.81
N ASN A 3 5.94 -74.58 0.91
CA ASN A 3 6.92 -73.56 1.28
C ASN A 3 6.21 -72.42 2.01
N ARG A 4 6.40 -72.35 3.33
CA ARG A 4 5.92 -71.25 4.17
C ARG A 4 6.88 -70.07 3.97
N GLN A 5 6.47 -69.07 3.21
CA GLN A 5 7.20 -67.80 3.09
C GLN A 5 7.28 -67.16 4.48
N ARG A 6 8.49 -67.03 5.04
CA ARG A 6 8.73 -66.23 6.24
C ARG A 6 8.71 -64.76 5.83
N HIS A 7 7.65 -64.04 6.18
CA HIS A 7 7.64 -62.58 6.10
C HIS A 7 8.69 -62.05 7.09
N ARG A 8 9.81 -61.51 6.58
CA ARG A 8 10.74 -60.72 7.39
C ARG A 8 10.03 -59.40 7.70
N GLY A 9 9.79 -59.11 8.98
CA GLY A 9 9.28 -57.80 9.40
C GLY A 9 10.28 -56.69 9.08
N PHE A 10 9.79 -55.46 8.95
CA PHE A 10 10.63 -54.28 8.71
C PHE A 10 11.63 -54.08 9.85
N SER A 11 12.88 -53.77 9.50
CA SER A 11 13.90 -53.40 10.48
C SER A 11 13.53 -52.06 11.14
N LEU A 12 13.89 -51.88 12.41
CA LEU A 12 13.72 -50.62 13.13
C LEU A 12 14.36 -49.44 12.38
N THR A 13 15.49 -49.67 11.72
CA THR A 13 16.17 -48.66 10.89
C THR A 13 15.35 -48.26 9.65
N GLU A 14 14.66 -49.21 9.03
CA GLU A 14 13.84 -48.98 7.83
C GLU A 14 12.54 -48.24 8.17
N VAL A 15 11.92 -48.58 9.31
CA VAL A 15 10.78 -47.82 9.85
C VAL A 15 11.19 -46.41 10.22
N LEU A 16 12.34 -46.21 10.87
CA LEU A 16 12.86 -44.88 11.20
C LEU A 16 13.16 -44.06 9.96
N LEU A 17 13.72 -44.68 8.91
CA LEU A 17 13.96 -44.01 7.62
C LEU A 17 12.63 -43.61 6.96
N ALA A 18 11.64 -44.50 6.94
CA ALA A 18 10.31 -44.20 6.41
C ALA A 18 9.64 -43.03 7.15
N VAL A 19 9.64 -43.04 8.49
CA VAL A 19 9.09 -41.96 9.31
C VAL A 19 9.87 -40.65 9.07
N GLY A 20 11.19 -40.71 8.91
CA GLY A 20 12.02 -39.54 8.59
C GLY A 20 11.66 -38.90 7.26
N THR A 21 11.52 -39.69 6.19
CA THR A 21 11.11 -39.18 4.87
C THR A 21 9.69 -38.62 4.87
N LEU A 22 8.77 -39.26 5.61
CA LEU A 22 7.40 -38.77 5.79
C LEU A 22 7.39 -37.42 6.52
N ALA A 23 8.15 -37.29 7.61
CA ALA A 23 8.23 -36.05 8.37
C ALA A 23 8.77 -34.90 7.53
N ILE A 24 9.84 -35.12 6.76
CA ILE A 24 10.41 -34.11 5.84
C ILE A 24 9.37 -33.73 4.78
N GLY A 25 8.65 -34.70 4.21
CA GLY A 25 7.57 -34.45 3.24
C GLY A 25 6.46 -33.57 3.81
N MET A 26 5.99 -33.86 5.02
CA MET A 26 4.92 -33.07 5.65
C MET A 26 5.35 -31.64 5.99
N ILE A 27 6.61 -31.44 6.42
CA ILE A 27 7.16 -30.08 6.65
C ILE A 27 7.18 -29.28 5.35
N PHE A 28 7.59 -29.91 4.24
CA PHE A 28 7.63 -29.26 2.93
C PHE A 28 6.24 -28.87 2.42
N ILE A 29 5.24 -29.75 2.57
CA ILE A 29 3.84 -29.46 2.22
C ILE A 29 3.32 -28.29 3.06
N SER A 30 3.62 -28.26 4.36
CA SER A 30 3.14 -27.22 5.27
C SER A 30 3.71 -25.84 4.90
N GLY A 31 5.01 -25.77 4.57
CA GLY A 31 5.65 -24.53 4.16
C GLY A 31 5.17 -24.01 2.78
N THR A 32 5.03 -24.90 1.80
CA THR A 32 4.58 -24.54 0.45
C THR A 32 3.10 -24.14 0.41
N PHE A 33 2.26 -24.78 1.24
CA PHE A 33 0.85 -24.43 1.35
C PHE A 33 0.64 -23.03 1.92
N LEU A 34 1.29 -22.69 3.03
CA LEU A 34 1.14 -21.38 3.67
C LEU A 34 1.63 -20.23 2.79
N THR A 35 2.78 -20.43 2.12
CA THR A 35 3.31 -19.46 1.15
C THR A 35 2.38 -19.31 -0.05
N GLY A 36 1.79 -20.40 -0.54
CA GLY A 36 0.77 -20.38 -1.59
C GLY A 36 -0.46 -19.54 -1.24
N ILE A 37 -0.99 -19.69 -0.02
CA ILE A 37 -2.13 -18.87 0.47
C ILE A 37 -1.75 -17.38 0.50
N HIS A 38 -0.57 -17.07 1.05
CA HIS A 38 -0.12 -15.69 1.17
C HIS A 38 0.03 -15.01 -0.20
N LEU A 39 0.71 -15.67 -1.15
CA LEU A 39 0.90 -15.14 -2.50
C LEU A 39 -0.42 -15.03 -3.26
N SER A 40 -1.33 -16.00 -3.12
CA SER A 40 -2.67 -15.96 -3.71
C SER A 40 -3.50 -14.79 -3.18
N THR A 41 -3.37 -14.49 -1.88
CA THR A 41 -4.01 -13.33 -1.26
C THR A 41 -3.48 -12.02 -1.85
N ILE A 42 -2.16 -11.86 -1.96
CA ILE A 42 -1.54 -10.67 -2.57
C ILE A 42 -1.96 -10.52 -4.03
N ALA A 43 -1.96 -11.61 -4.79
CA ALA A 43 -2.37 -11.59 -6.19
C ALA A 43 -3.83 -11.14 -6.33
N THR A 44 -4.73 -11.67 -5.49
CA THR A 44 -6.15 -11.30 -5.48
C THR A 44 -6.35 -9.85 -5.05
N GLU A 45 -5.64 -9.39 -4.02
CA GLU A 45 -5.71 -7.98 -3.58
C GLU A 45 -5.25 -7.04 -4.71
N ARG A 46 -4.20 -7.40 -5.46
CA ARG A 46 -3.70 -6.59 -6.60
C ARG A 46 -4.65 -6.57 -7.79
N THR A 47 -5.31 -7.68 -8.12
CA THR A 47 -6.29 -7.70 -9.22
C THR A 47 -7.54 -6.89 -8.86
N ILE A 48 -8.02 -7.01 -7.63
CA ILE A 48 -9.11 -6.15 -7.12
C ILE A 48 -8.68 -4.68 -7.13
N ALA A 49 -7.46 -4.39 -6.67
CA ALA A 49 -6.98 -3.01 -6.62
C ALA A 49 -6.92 -2.34 -7.99
N ALA A 50 -6.57 -3.07 -9.04
CA ALA A 50 -6.59 -2.55 -10.41
C ALA A 50 -8.01 -2.14 -10.84
N VAL A 51 -9.01 -3.00 -10.57
CA VAL A 51 -10.42 -2.72 -10.89
C VAL A 51 -10.95 -1.53 -10.08
N VAL A 52 -10.61 -1.46 -8.79
CA VAL A 52 -10.98 -0.33 -7.91
C VAL A 52 -10.37 0.98 -8.44
N ALA A 53 -9.12 0.95 -8.89
CA ALA A 53 -8.44 2.12 -9.42
C ALA A 53 -9.08 2.60 -10.74
N ASP A 54 -9.42 1.68 -11.65
CA ASP A 54 -10.11 2.02 -12.90
C ASP A 54 -11.48 2.67 -12.63
N GLU A 55 -12.23 2.14 -11.68
CA GLU A 55 -13.49 2.73 -11.23
C GLU A 55 -13.27 4.13 -10.62
N ALA A 56 -12.27 4.29 -9.75
CA ALA A 56 -11.92 5.57 -9.15
C ALA A 56 -11.56 6.61 -10.21
N PHE A 57 -10.75 6.26 -11.21
CA PHE A 57 -10.42 7.16 -12.31
C PHE A 57 -11.65 7.54 -13.14
N ALA A 58 -12.56 6.60 -13.39
CA ALA A 58 -13.81 6.89 -14.08
C ALA A 58 -14.70 7.85 -13.27
N LYS A 59 -14.81 7.65 -11.95
CA LYS A 59 -15.55 8.56 -11.06
C LYS A 59 -14.94 9.95 -11.01
N ILE A 60 -13.62 10.05 -10.91
CA ILE A 60 -12.93 11.34 -10.90
C ILE A 60 -13.19 12.11 -12.20
N ARG A 61 -13.19 11.42 -13.36
CA ARG A 61 -13.59 12.02 -14.65
C ARG A 61 -15.06 12.46 -14.68
N LEU A 62 -15.95 11.66 -14.09
CA LEU A 62 -17.39 11.93 -14.08
C LEU A 62 -17.73 13.15 -13.21
N TYR A 63 -17.19 13.18 -11.99
CA TYR A 63 -17.44 14.28 -11.05
C TYR A 63 -16.70 15.56 -11.41
N GLY A 64 -15.60 15.44 -12.16
CA GLY A 64 -14.78 16.59 -12.55
C GLY A 64 -13.96 17.15 -11.39
N ILE A 65 -13.02 18.02 -11.74
CA ILE A 65 -12.20 18.80 -10.80
C ILE A 65 -12.32 20.26 -11.22
N ASP A 66 -12.55 21.15 -10.26
CA ASP A 66 -12.45 22.58 -10.52
C ASP A 66 -10.98 23.01 -10.57
N ILE A 67 -10.49 23.29 -11.78
CA ILE A 67 -9.10 23.71 -12.02
C ILE A 67 -8.83 25.11 -11.47
N THR A 68 -9.89 25.90 -11.24
CA THR A 68 -9.78 27.28 -10.75
C THR A 68 -9.75 27.39 -9.22
N ASP A 69 -9.84 26.25 -8.52
CA ASP A 69 -9.75 26.21 -7.06
C ASP A 69 -8.37 26.75 -6.59
N PRO A 70 -8.33 27.75 -5.69
CA PRO A 70 -7.07 28.28 -5.16
C PRO A 70 -6.21 27.23 -4.46
N ASN A 71 -6.80 26.14 -3.94
CA ASN A 71 -6.09 25.01 -3.33
C ASN A 71 -5.37 24.11 -4.36
N PHE A 72 -5.60 24.35 -5.65
CA PHE A 72 -4.97 23.65 -6.77
C PHE A 72 -3.85 24.49 -7.43
N ALA A 73 -3.70 25.76 -7.03
CA ALA A 73 -2.73 26.70 -7.60
C ALA A 73 -1.29 26.54 -7.05
N SER A 74 -1.10 25.78 -5.97
CA SER A 74 0.22 25.36 -5.50
C SER A 74 0.64 24.09 -6.25
N ASN A 75 1.92 23.97 -6.63
CA ASN A 75 2.51 22.77 -7.24
C ASN A 75 2.59 21.59 -6.23
N GLN A 76 1.49 21.26 -5.59
CA GLN A 76 1.40 20.28 -4.51
C GLN A 76 0.25 19.32 -4.78
N LEU A 77 0.34 18.13 -4.18
CA LEU A 77 -0.74 17.16 -4.24
C LEU A 77 -1.87 17.57 -3.31
N THR A 78 -3.06 17.75 -3.87
CA THR A 78 -4.27 18.08 -3.12
C THR A 78 -5.23 16.90 -3.13
N ARG A 79 -5.90 16.63 -2.01
CA ARG A 79 -6.88 15.53 -1.92
C ARG A 79 -8.09 15.82 -2.81
N PHE A 80 -8.51 14.83 -3.60
CA PHE A 80 -9.69 14.95 -4.47
C PHE A 80 -10.96 15.35 -3.71
N VAL A 81 -11.18 14.81 -2.50
CA VAL A 81 -12.35 15.14 -1.67
C VAL A 81 -12.41 16.63 -1.25
N THR A 82 -11.26 17.30 -1.21
CA THR A 82 -11.18 18.73 -0.90
C THR A 82 -11.56 19.56 -2.12
N LEU A 83 -11.15 19.14 -3.32
CA LEU A 83 -11.47 19.80 -4.58
C LEU A 83 -12.92 19.56 -5.02
N ASN A 84 -13.45 18.37 -4.72
CA ASN A 84 -14.82 18.00 -5.06
C ASN A 84 -15.42 17.12 -3.94
N PRO A 85 -16.24 17.71 -3.05
CA PRO A 85 -16.83 16.98 -1.93
C PRO A 85 -17.95 16.05 -2.42
N ILE A 86 -17.62 14.77 -2.57
CA ILE A 86 -18.58 13.70 -2.87
C ILE A 86 -18.94 12.89 -1.62
N ALA A 87 -20.05 12.14 -1.69
CA ALA A 87 -20.50 11.29 -0.58
C ALA A 87 -19.42 10.26 -0.20
N GLN A 88 -19.23 10.01 1.10
CA GLN A 88 -18.18 9.10 1.59
C GLN A 88 -18.33 7.66 1.07
N THR A 89 -19.56 7.24 0.75
CA THR A 89 -19.89 5.94 0.18
C THR A 89 -19.34 5.73 -1.23
N GLU A 90 -19.08 6.80 -1.97
CA GLU A 90 -18.54 6.75 -3.33
C GLU A 90 -17.09 6.28 -3.39
N PHE A 91 -16.38 6.43 -2.28
CA PHE A 91 -14.98 6.02 -2.17
C PHE A 91 -14.81 4.54 -1.79
N ALA A 92 -15.91 3.79 -1.70
CA ALA A 92 -15.90 2.43 -1.22
C ALA A 92 -16.31 1.47 -2.34
N TYR A 93 -15.59 0.37 -2.46
CA TYR A 93 -15.80 -0.66 -3.47
C TYR A 93 -16.33 -1.95 -2.84
N PRO A 94 -17.29 -2.64 -3.48
CA PRO A 94 -17.96 -2.26 -4.72
C PRO A 94 -18.86 -1.01 -4.60
N SER A 95 -19.10 -0.32 -5.71
CA SER A 95 -20.00 0.83 -5.81
C SER A 95 -21.47 0.44 -5.83
N THR A 96 -21.88 -0.25 -4.79
CA THR A 96 -23.27 -0.59 -4.51
C THR A 96 -23.85 0.32 -3.43
N ASN A 97 -25.18 0.47 -3.42
CA ASN A 97 -25.91 1.24 -2.40
C ASN A 97 -25.93 0.56 -1.02
N THR A 98 -25.37 -0.65 -0.90
CA THR A 98 -25.23 -1.35 0.37
C THR A 98 -24.11 -0.71 1.20
N THR A 99 -24.45 -0.21 2.37
CA THR A 99 -23.51 0.48 3.28
C THR A 99 -22.74 -0.49 4.19
N THR A 100 -23.18 -1.74 4.28
CA THR A 100 -22.58 -2.78 5.12
C THR A 100 -21.41 -3.49 4.43
N ASP A 101 -20.37 -3.77 5.22
CA ASP A 101 -19.25 -4.66 4.91
C ASP A 101 -18.40 -4.37 3.66
N LYS A 102 -18.28 -3.09 3.26
CA LYS A 102 -17.32 -2.70 2.23
C LYS A 102 -15.88 -2.85 2.76
N GLN A 103 -15.07 -3.64 2.06
CA GLN A 103 -13.70 -3.96 2.48
C GLN A 103 -12.64 -3.09 1.79
N TYR A 104 -12.92 -2.65 0.55
CA TYR A 104 -11.97 -1.92 -0.27
C TYR A 104 -12.40 -0.47 -0.39
N TYR A 105 -11.43 0.42 -0.28
CA TYR A 105 -11.63 1.86 -0.35
C TYR A 105 -10.56 2.46 -1.25
N TRP A 106 -10.91 3.57 -1.87
CA TRP A 106 -9.97 4.37 -2.62
C TRP A 106 -9.96 5.81 -2.14
N SER A 107 -8.87 6.49 -2.44
CA SER A 107 -8.69 7.91 -2.21
C SER A 107 -7.74 8.43 -3.27
N ALA A 108 -7.89 9.69 -3.66
CA ALA A 108 -7.10 10.25 -4.74
C ALA A 108 -6.45 11.55 -4.32
N LEU A 109 -5.25 11.76 -4.84
CA LEU A 109 -4.53 13.02 -4.84
C LEU A 109 -4.45 13.52 -6.27
N CYS A 110 -4.59 14.83 -6.45
CA CYS A 110 -4.63 15.50 -7.73
C CYS A 110 -3.58 16.61 -7.73
N ARG A 111 -2.88 16.77 -8.86
CA ARG A 111 -1.86 17.81 -9.06
C ARG A 111 -1.88 18.30 -10.51
N PRO A 112 -1.74 19.60 -10.79
CA PRO A 112 -1.57 20.11 -12.15
C PRO A 112 -0.20 19.69 -12.72
N VAL A 113 -0.14 19.25 -13.98
CA VAL A 113 1.11 18.73 -14.57
C VAL A 113 2.08 19.84 -14.99
N LEU A 114 1.62 21.08 -15.18
CA LEU A 114 2.43 22.23 -15.54
C LEU A 114 1.78 23.49 -14.97
N SER A 115 2.57 24.52 -14.69
CA SER A 115 2.13 25.87 -14.29
C SER A 115 1.44 26.67 -15.40
N ASP A 116 1.18 26.04 -16.56
CA ASP A 116 0.44 26.66 -17.66
C ASP A 116 -1.08 26.58 -17.38
N PRO A 117 -1.77 27.72 -17.17
CA PRO A 117 -3.20 27.74 -16.86
C PRO A 117 -4.09 27.26 -18.00
N THR A 118 -3.55 27.08 -19.22
CA THR A 118 -4.29 26.51 -20.36
C THR A 118 -4.22 24.99 -20.42
N ASN A 119 -3.31 24.38 -19.66
CA ASN A 119 -3.13 22.94 -19.65
C ASN A 119 -4.11 22.27 -18.69
N ARG A 120 -5.07 21.55 -19.26
CA ARG A 120 -6.08 20.80 -18.49
C ARG A 120 -5.63 19.40 -18.05
N LEU A 121 -4.34 19.08 -18.20
CA LEU A 121 -3.77 17.82 -17.77
C LEU A 121 -3.51 17.84 -16.27
N ILE A 122 -4.21 16.93 -15.59
CA ILE A 122 -4.08 16.70 -14.15
C ILE A 122 -3.48 15.32 -13.92
N GLN A 123 -2.42 15.26 -13.12
CA GLN A 123 -1.89 14.02 -12.57
C GLN A 123 -2.80 13.59 -11.41
N VAL A 124 -3.42 12.44 -11.57
CA VAL A 124 -4.28 11.83 -10.54
C VAL A 124 -3.60 10.58 -10.03
N THR A 125 -3.37 10.53 -8.73
CA THR A 125 -2.77 9.41 -8.01
C THR A 125 -3.79 8.80 -7.07
N VAL A 126 -4.22 7.57 -7.35
CA VAL A 126 -5.23 6.83 -6.60
C VAL A 126 -4.54 5.81 -5.68
N PHE A 127 -4.84 5.92 -4.39
CA PHE A 127 -4.47 4.93 -3.38
C PHE A 127 -5.63 3.98 -3.18
N VAL A 128 -5.38 2.69 -3.39
CA VAL A 128 -6.34 1.64 -3.10
C VAL A 128 -5.94 0.94 -1.81
N SER A 129 -6.89 0.86 -0.89
CA SER A 129 -6.65 0.33 0.45
C SER A 129 -7.72 -0.67 0.87
N ARG A 130 -7.31 -1.66 1.65
CA ARG A 130 -8.21 -2.60 2.32
C ARG A 130 -8.33 -2.28 3.79
N LYS A 131 -9.56 -2.17 4.27
CA LYS A 131 -9.85 -1.94 5.68
C LYS A 131 -9.46 -3.18 6.49
N VAL A 132 -8.79 -2.98 7.63
CA VAL A 132 -8.16 -4.07 8.42
C VAL A 132 -9.14 -4.70 9.43
N GLY A 133 -10.20 -3.99 9.82
CA GLY A 133 -11.27 -4.52 10.65
C GLY A 133 -12.50 -3.61 10.66
N SER A 134 -13.66 -4.08 11.10
CA SER A 134 -14.91 -3.29 11.07
C SER A 134 -14.89 -2.06 11.99
N GLY A 135 -14.28 -2.19 13.17
CA GLY A 135 -14.15 -1.13 14.20
C GLY A 135 -12.82 -0.38 14.22
N THR A 136 -11.92 -0.61 13.26
CA THR A 136 -10.62 0.07 13.23
C THR A 136 -10.78 1.51 12.74
N THR A 137 -10.20 2.45 13.48
CA THR A 137 -10.05 3.84 13.06
C THR A 137 -8.65 4.08 12.53
N TYR A 138 -8.52 5.10 11.68
CA TYR A 138 -7.26 5.56 11.11
C TYR A 138 -6.96 6.97 11.66
N PRO A 139 -5.73 7.48 11.46
CA PRO A 139 -5.39 8.84 11.88
C PRO A 139 -6.45 9.87 11.48
N SER A 140 -6.58 10.90 12.32
CA SER A 140 -7.67 11.90 12.26
C SER A 140 -9.08 11.33 12.52
N GLY A 141 -9.19 10.15 13.13
CA GLY A 141 -10.47 9.55 13.52
C GLY A 141 -11.29 9.00 12.35
N THR A 142 -10.64 8.80 11.20
CA THR A 142 -11.31 8.35 9.98
C THR A 142 -11.67 6.86 10.07
N SER A 143 -12.87 6.48 9.59
CA SER A 143 -13.35 5.08 9.60
C SER A 143 -12.81 4.24 8.44
N ARG A 144 -12.01 4.85 7.56
CA ARG A 144 -11.41 4.23 6.38
C ARG A 144 -9.95 4.72 6.21
N PRO A 145 -9.09 3.94 5.54
CA PRO A 145 -7.74 4.39 5.22
C PRO A 145 -7.78 5.60 4.29
N VAL A 146 -7.08 6.67 4.66
CA VAL A 146 -6.94 7.90 3.85
C VAL A 146 -5.47 8.32 3.87
N PRO A 147 -4.92 8.82 2.75
CA PRO A 147 -3.56 9.32 2.71
C PRO A 147 -3.40 10.55 3.63
N VAL A 148 -2.34 10.51 4.41
CA VAL A 148 -1.91 11.56 5.33
C VAL A 148 -0.57 12.10 4.84
N GLN A 149 -0.44 13.41 4.89
CA GLN A 149 0.80 14.11 4.59
C GLN A 149 1.73 14.02 5.80
N VAL A 150 2.97 13.57 5.59
CA VAL A 150 3.99 13.40 6.61
C VAL A 150 5.21 14.22 6.21
N ALA A 151 5.71 15.02 7.14
CA ALA A 151 6.88 15.86 6.90
C ALA A 151 8.17 15.02 6.91
N VAL A 152 9.02 15.22 5.90
CA VAL A 152 10.27 14.48 5.72
C VAL A 152 11.42 15.40 5.34
N SER A 153 12.63 14.99 5.66
CA SER A 153 13.86 15.62 5.19
C SER A 153 14.77 14.60 4.51
N ALA A 154 15.40 15.02 3.41
CA ALA A 154 16.42 14.20 2.77
C ALA A 154 17.63 14.06 3.70
N ALA A 155 18.12 12.85 3.87
CA ALA A 155 19.34 12.62 4.64
C ALA A 155 20.55 13.18 3.87
N SER A 156 21.43 13.90 4.56
CA SER A 156 22.59 14.55 3.96
C SER A 156 23.82 13.64 3.98
N GLY A 157 24.71 13.81 3.00
CA GLY A 157 26.00 13.13 2.90
C GLY A 157 26.04 12.01 1.84
N PRO A 158 27.25 11.58 1.42
CA PRO A 158 27.41 10.55 0.39
C PRO A 158 26.81 9.21 0.83
N GLY A 159 26.03 8.57 -0.04
CA GLY A 159 25.40 7.27 0.24
C GLY A 159 24.05 7.37 0.98
N ASN A 160 23.55 8.60 1.22
CA ASN A 160 22.26 8.85 1.84
C ASN A 160 21.18 9.31 0.85
N GLU A 161 21.46 9.24 -0.46
CA GLU A 161 20.58 9.75 -1.52
C GLU A 161 19.23 9.03 -1.57
N SER A 162 19.15 7.80 -1.03
CA SER A 162 17.92 7.01 -0.94
C SER A 162 17.32 7.00 0.47
N LYS A 163 17.75 7.89 1.37
CA LYS A 163 17.30 7.91 2.76
C LYS A 163 16.47 9.16 3.07
N LEU A 164 15.35 8.97 3.76
CA LEU A 164 14.48 10.04 4.23
C LEU A 164 14.32 9.97 5.75
N THR A 165 14.43 11.11 6.41
CA THR A 165 14.21 11.25 7.85
C THR A 165 12.82 11.81 8.10
N ILE A 166 12.03 11.13 8.92
CA ILE A 166 10.72 11.60 9.35
C ILE A 166 10.91 12.64 10.45
N THR A 167 10.47 13.87 10.21
CA THR A 167 10.78 15.01 11.08
C THR A 167 9.85 15.06 12.31
N ASN A 168 8.58 14.65 12.16
CA ASN A 168 7.62 14.60 13.25
C ASN A 168 7.64 13.25 13.98
N SER A 169 7.94 13.26 15.28
CA SER A 169 8.01 12.04 16.11
C SER A 169 6.68 11.30 16.20
N ALA A 170 5.54 12.00 16.19
CA ALA A 170 4.21 11.37 16.25
C ALA A 170 3.88 10.60 14.96
N GLU A 171 4.40 11.06 13.82
CA GLU A 171 4.14 10.50 12.49
C GLU A 171 5.13 9.41 12.12
N GLN A 172 6.17 9.18 12.93
CA GLN A 172 7.14 8.12 12.67
C GLN A 172 6.44 6.79 12.46
N THR A 173 5.43 6.45 13.28
CA THR A 173 4.71 5.17 13.17
C THR A 173 3.91 5.00 11.87
N PHE A 174 3.69 6.06 11.09
CA PHE A 174 2.90 6.02 9.87
C PHE A 174 3.64 5.37 8.71
N ILE A 175 4.97 5.42 8.70
CA ILE A 175 5.80 4.90 7.61
C ILE A 175 6.66 3.75 8.13
N ASN A 176 6.56 2.56 7.55
CA ASN A 176 7.48 1.45 7.85
C ASN A 176 7.90 0.72 6.58
N GLY A 177 8.73 -0.32 6.72
CA GLY A 177 9.07 -1.23 5.63
C GLY A 177 7.82 -1.74 4.92
N GLY A 178 7.83 -1.65 3.59
CA GLY A 178 6.70 -2.02 2.73
C GLY A 178 5.68 -0.91 2.46
N SER A 179 5.75 0.24 3.13
CA SER A 179 4.89 1.40 2.84
C SER A 179 5.17 1.98 1.44
N THR A 180 4.14 2.48 0.79
CA THR A 180 4.26 3.26 -0.46
C THR A 180 4.10 4.73 -0.13
N LEU A 181 5.05 5.54 -0.59
CA LEU A 181 5.09 6.99 -0.42
C LEU A 181 4.83 7.66 -1.76
N VAL A 182 4.19 8.82 -1.73
CA VAL A 182 4.07 9.69 -2.90
C VAL A 182 4.57 11.07 -2.53
N ASP A 183 5.57 11.55 -3.25
CA ASP A 183 6.12 12.88 -3.03
C ASP A 183 5.08 13.97 -3.31
N ASN A 184 4.95 14.93 -2.40
CA ASN A 184 3.97 16.01 -2.47
C ASN A 184 4.22 16.95 -3.66
N GLU A 185 5.48 17.27 -3.96
CA GLU A 185 5.80 18.24 -5.00
C GLU A 185 5.86 17.60 -6.39
N THR A 186 6.54 16.46 -6.54
CA THR A 186 6.73 15.82 -7.87
C THR A 186 5.66 14.81 -8.22
N GLY A 187 4.94 14.27 -7.22
CA GLY A 187 4.04 13.14 -7.38
C GLY A 187 4.75 11.81 -7.69
N LEU A 188 6.07 11.72 -7.51
CA LEU A 188 6.81 10.47 -7.68
C LEU A 188 6.45 9.47 -6.58
N ILE A 189 6.32 8.20 -6.98
CA ILE A 189 5.95 7.11 -6.08
C ILE A 189 7.23 6.40 -5.61
N TYR A 190 7.40 6.21 -4.30
CA TYR A 190 8.53 5.50 -3.72
C TYR A 190 8.05 4.33 -2.88
N ARG A 191 8.87 3.29 -2.77
CA ARG A 191 8.62 2.17 -1.87
C ARG A 191 9.66 2.18 -0.75
N VAL A 192 9.18 2.09 0.48
CA VAL A 192 10.06 1.94 1.65
C VAL A 192 10.51 0.49 1.73
N LEU A 193 11.82 0.27 1.67
CA LEU A 193 12.42 -1.06 1.78
C LEU A 193 12.52 -1.48 3.24
N LYS A 194 13.16 -0.63 4.06
CA LYS A 194 13.37 -0.87 5.49
C LYS A 194 13.56 0.46 6.23
N ARG A 195 13.56 0.38 7.56
CA ARG A 195 14.10 1.45 8.40
C ARG A 195 15.61 1.30 8.52
N ASP A 196 16.27 2.41 8.74
CA ASP A 196 17.68 2.41 9.14
C ASP A 196 17.80 1.79 10.56
N GLU A 197 18.82 0.97 10.75
CA GLU A 197 19.06 0.23 11.99
C GLU A 197 19.63 1.15 13.07
N ASP A 198 20.45 2.12 12.67
CA ASP A 198 21.13 3.06 13.57
C ASP A 198 20.27 4.31 13.84
N ALA A 199 19.34 4.63 12.93
CA ALA A 199 18.49 5.80 13.00
C ALA A 199 17.01 5.42 12.75
N PRO A 200 16.24 5.07 13.79
CA PRO A 200 14.89 4.54 13.61
C PRO A 200 13.92 5.54 12.98
N ASN A 201 14.21 6.84 13.00
CA ASN A 201 13.44 7.87 12.31
C ASN A 201 13.71 7.94 10.79
N THR A 202 14.69 7.19 10.29
CA THR A 202 15.14 7.21 8.90
C THR A 202 14.64 5.97 8.16
N VAL A 203 14.15 6.18 6.94
CA VAL A 203 13.65 5.13 6.06
C VAL A 203 14.49 5.06 4.79
N VAL A 204 14.70 3.85 4.30
CA VAL A 204 15.43 3.57 3.06
C VAL A 204 14.44 3.31 1.93
N LEU A 205 14.57 4.07 0.85
CA LEU A 205 13.74 3.99 -0.35
C LEU A 205 14.30 2.97 -1.35
N ASP A 206 13.46 2.58 -2.30
CA ASP A 206 13.80 1.72 -3.43
C ASP A 206 14.67 2.41 -4.50
N ARG A 207 14.68 3.74 -4.51
CA ARG A 207 15.45 4.58 -5.44
C ARG A 207 15.87 5.89 -4.78
N ASN A 208 16.79 6.61 -5.41
CA ASN A 208 17.25 7.91 -4.95
C ASN A 208 16.09 8.92 -4.87
N TRP A 209 16.07 9.69 -3.80
CA TRP A 209 15.13 10.77 -3.59
C TRP A 209 15.38 11.90 -4.59
N GLN A 210 14.30 12.34 -5.25
CA GLN A 210 14.34 13.42 -6.25
C GLN A 210 13.55 14.67 -5.82
N GLY A 211 12.92 14.64 -4.64
CA GLY A 211 12.17 15.77 -4.10
C GLY A 211 13.05 16.78 -3.36
N GLY A 212 12.43 17.72 -2.67
CA GLY A 212 13.13 18.77 -1.92
C GLY A 212 13.97 18.25 -0.74
N ALA A 213 14.90 19.08 -0.25
CA ALA A 213 15.68 18.77 0.95
C ALA A 213 14.83 18.71 2.22
N ALA A 214 13.79 19.55 2.29
CA ALA A 214 12.72 19.49 3.27
C ALA A 214 11.40 19.51 2.50
N ASP A 215 10.61 18.45 2.65
CA ASP A 215 9.39 18.26 1.87
C ASP A 215 8.37 17.46 2.70
N SER A 216 7.33 16.99 2.05
CA SER A 216 6.32 16.13 2.61
C SER A 216 5.98 15.00 1.66
N VAL A 217 5.65 13.85 2.23
CA VAL A 217 5.21 12.69 1.47
C VAL A 217 3.82 12.28 1.92
N TRP A 218 3.06 11.74 0.99
CA TRP A 218 1.76 11.16 1.24
C TRP A 218 1.90 9.66 1.47
N VAL A 219 1.35 9.18 2.57
CA VAL A 219 1.31 7.77 2.93
C VAL A 219 -0.06 7.41 3.46
N VAL A 220 -0.53 6.18 3.22
CA VAL A 220 -1.70 5.65 3.92
C VAL A 220 -1.22 4.93 5.19
N PRO A 221 -1.44 5.50 6.38
CA PRO A 221 -0.96 4.96 7.64
C PRO A 221 -1.70 3.67 8.06
N PRO A 222 -1.12 2.88 8.97
CA PRO A 222 -1.83 1.76 9.60
C PRO A 222 -2.97 2.27 10.51
N PRO A 223 -3.90 1.40 10.92
CA PRO A 223 -4.95 1.78 11.86
C PRO A 223 -4.39 2.19 13.23
N VAL A 224 -5.14 3.04 13.93
CA VAL A 224 -4.85 3.43 15.32
C VAL A 224 -4.91 2.17 16.19
N GLY A 225 -3.84 1.92 16.96
CA GLY A 225 -3.66 0.67 17.70
C GLY A 225 -2.74 -0.35 16.99
N GLY A 226 -2.29 -0.04 15.77
CA GLY A 226 -1.35 -0.86 15.02
C GLY A 226 -2.03 -1.96 14.19
N GLY A 227 -1.26 -2.58 13.30
CA GLY A 227 -1.74 -3.64 12.42
C GLY A 227 -1.08 -3.63 11.05
N ARG A 228 -1.65 -4.43 10.13
CA ARG A 228 -1.20 -4.50 8.73
C ARG A 228 -1.44 -3.16 8.03
N TYR A 229 -0.52 -2.76 7.15
CA TYR A 229 -0.71 -1.62 6.26
C TYR A 229 -1.92 -1.83 5.35
N PRO A 230 -2.86 -0.88 5.30
CA PRO A 230 -4.07 -1.02 4.51
C PRO A 230 -3.83 -0.77 3.01
N CYS A 231 -2.80 -0.02 2.64
CA CYS A 231 -2.51 0.29 1.23
C CYS A 231 -2.10 -0.97 0.47
N ILE A 232 -2.85 -1.31 -0.58
CA ILE A 232 -2.57 -2.45 -1.44
C ILE A 232 -1.72 -2.02 -2.63
N ALA A 233 -2.12 -0.92 -3.27
CA ALA A 233 -1.51 -0.43 -4.49
C ALA A 233 -1.80 1.06 -4.69
N VAL A 234 -0.90 1.71 -5.43
CA VAL A 234 -1.02 3.10 -5.86
C VAL A 234 -0.94 3.12 -7.38
N TYR A 235 -1.90 3.77 -8.01
CA TYR A 235 -1.99 3.92 -9.46
C TYR A 235 -1.98 5.38 -9.82
N GLN A 236 -1.36 5.73 -10.94
CA GLN A 236 -1.27 7.10 -11.41
C GLN A 236 -1.68 7.20 -12.87
N LYS A 237 -2.43 8.25 -13.20
CA LYS A 237 -2.87 8.52 -14.57
C LYS A 237 -2.90 10.02 -14.81
N LEU A 238 -2.58 10.42 -16.04
CA LEU A 238 -2.85 11.77 -16.53
C LEU A 238 -4.27 11.82 -17.09
N ILE A 239 -5.06 12.78 -16.61
CA ILE A 239 -6.44 12.98 -17.03
C ILE A 239 -6.56 14.40 -17.56
N ALA A 240 -7.07 14.54 -18.78
CA ALA A 240 -7.52 15.82 -19.32
C ALA A 240 -8.98 16.05 -18.90
N PHE A 241 -9.26 17.23 -18.38
CA PHE A 241 -10.61 17.69 -18.03
C PHE A 241 -11.12 18.76 -19.01
#